data_AF-A0A392UTH1-F1
#
_entry.id   AF-A0A392UTH1-F1
#
_cell.length_a   1.000
_cell.length_b   1.000
_cell.length_c   1.000
_cell.angle_alpha   90.00
_cell.angle_beta   90.00
_cell.angle_gamma   90.00
#
_symmetry.space_group_name_H-M   'P 1'
#
loop_
_entity.id
_entity.type
_entity.pdbx_description
1 polymer ?
#
loop_
_entity_poly.entity_id
_entity_poly.type
_entity_poly.pdbx_seq_one_letter_code
_entity_poly.pdbx_strand_id
1 'polypeptide(L)' 'ANGVDTAELKPEEEWTTAEDSLSLGNSKALNGLFNGVHQNMFRLIKKCTVAKDALEILKTTQEGTAKVKMSRLQIL' A
#
# COMPACT_ATOMS: atom_id res chain seq x y z
N ALA A 1 2.57 26.56 -2.20
CA ALA A 1 2.31 25.92 -3.50
C ALA A 1 2.05 24.44 -3.24
N ASN A 2 0.78 24.05 -3.08
CA ASN A 2 0.41 22.65 -2.97
C ASN A 2 -0.35 22.32 -4.26
N GLY A 3 0.42 22.16 -5.34
CA GLY A 3 -0.10 21.57 -6.56
C GLY A 3 -0.43 20.14 -6.22
N VAL A 4 -1.71 19.87 -5.99
CA VAL A 4 -2.23 18.52 -6.23
C VAL A 4 -2.02 18.33 -7.73
N ASP A 5 -0.95 17.63 -8.08
CA ASP A 5 -0.78 17.07 -9.41
C ASP A 5 -1.91 16.06 -9.58
N THR A 6 -3.09 16.57 -9.94
CA THR A 6 -4.11 15.77 -10.61
C THR A 6 -3.55 15.54 -12.01
N ALA A 7 -2.49 14.75 -12.10
CA ALA A 7 -2.00 14.23 -13.36
C ALA A 7 -3.16 13.43 -13.93
N GLU A 8 -3.79 13.98 -14.95
CA GLU A 8 -4.84 13.31 -15.70
C GLU A 8 -4.29 11.94 -16.11
N LEU A 9 -4.94 10.88 -15.63
CA LEU A 9 -4.46 9.53 -15.88
C LEU A 9 -4.57 9.27 -17.37
N LYS A 10 -3.44 8.94 -17.97
CA LYS A 10 -3.36 8.52 -19.37
C LYS A 10 -4.34 7.35 -19.60
N PRO A 11 -5.20 7.41 -20.64
CA PRO A 11 -6.11 6.32 -20.96
C PRO A 11 -5.32 5.03 -21.26
N GLU A 12 -5.88 3.88 -20.89
CA GLU A 12 -5.21 2.59 -21.00
C GLU A 12 -4.86 2.26 -22.46
N GLU A 13 -5.64 2.73 -23.43
CA GLU A 13 -5.40 2.52 -24.87
C GLU A 13 -4.10 3.18 -25.35
N GLU A 14 -3.61 4.19 -24.64
CA GLU A 14 -2.38 4.89 -24.99
C GLU A 14 -1.15 4.32 -24.26
N TRP A 15 -1.33 3.38 -23.33
CA TRP A 15 -0.23 2.85 -22.52
C TRP A 15 0.81 2.13 -23.38
N THR A 16 2.07 2.36 -23.05
CA THR A 16 3.17 1.55 -23.57
C THR A 16 3.14 0.16 -22.96
N THR A 17 3.75 -0.82 -23.62
CA THR A 17 3.90 -2.19 -23.07
C THR A 17 4.57 -2.20 -21.70
N ALA A 18 5.46 -1.25 -21.43
CA ALA A 18 6.12 -1.10 -20.13
C ALA A 18 5.13 -0.62 -19.06
N GLU A 19 4.30 0.40 -19.35
CA GLU A 19 3.27 0.91 -18.45
C GLU A 19 2.23 -0.18 -18.11
N ASP A 20 1.77 -0.91 -19.12
CA ASP A 20 0.85 -2.04 -18.93
C ASP A 20 1.46 -3.14 -18.05
N SER A 21 2.70 -3.54 -18.32
CA SER A 21 3.42 -4.54 -17.52
C SER A 21 3.59 -4.10 -16.06
N LEU A 22 3.88 -2.81 -15.83
CA LEU A 22 4.00 -2.24 -14.49
C LEU A 22 2.65 -2.21 -13.77
N SER A 23 1.58 -1.81 -14.45
CA SER A 23 0.21 -1.81 -13.92
C SER A 23 -0.24 -3.22 -13.52
N LEU A 24 0.03 -4.21 -14.37
CA LEU A 24 -0.22 -5.61 -14.09
C LEU A 24 0.57 -6.11 -12.88
N GLY A 25 1.87 -5.76 -12.81
CA GLY A 25 2.74 -6.08 -11.67
C GLY A 25 2.22 -5.50 -10.36
N ASN A 26 1.82 -4.23 -10.38
CA ASN A 26 1.22 -3.54 -9.24
C ASN A 26 -0.08 -4.22 -8.78
N SER A 27 -0.97 -4.54 -9.71
CA SER A 27 -2.25 -5.21 -9.43
C SER A 27 -2.04 -6.59 -8.80
N LYS A 28 -1.09 -7.38 -9.31
CA LYS A 28 -0.73 -8.69 -8.74
C LYS A 28 -0.17 -8.54 -7.32
N ALA A 29 0.70 -7.56 -7.09
CA ALA A 29 1.27 -7.30 -5.78
C ALA A 29 0.19 -6.87 -4.76
N LEU A 30 -0.70 -5.95 -5.13
CA LEU A 30 -1.83 -5.54 -4.30
C LEU A 30 -2.74 -6.72 -3.96
N ASN A 31 -3.07 -7.55 -4.95
CA ASN A 31 -3.87 -8.75 -4.72
C ASN A 31 -3.18 -9.69 -3.72
N GLY A 32 -1.87 -9.92 -3.86
CA GLY A 32 -1.09 -10.70 -2.90
C GLY A 32 -1.15 -10.13 -1.48
N LEU A 33 -0.99 -8.81 -1.34
CA LEU A 33 -1.08 -8.13 -0.04
C LEU A 33 -2.49 -8.22 0.55
N PHE A 34 -3.54 -7.99 -0.24
CA PHE A 34 -4.92 -8.01 0.23
C PHE A 34 -5.36 -9.38 0.72
N ASN A 35 -4.94 -10.45 0.04
CA ASN A 35 -5.24 -11.82 0.46
C ASN A 35 -4.30 -12.32 1.57
N GLY A 36 -3.11 -11.75 1.70
CA GLY A 36 -2.08 -12.19 2.65
C GLY A 36 -2.18 -11.60 4.06
N VAL A 37 -3.05 -10.63 4.30
CA VAL A 37 -3.14 -9.92 5.60
C VAL A 37 -4.48 -10.14 6.29
N HIS A 38 -4.50 -9.96 7.62
CA HIS A 38 -5.73 -10.05 8.42
C HIS A 38 -6.72 -8.93 8.08
N GLN A 39 -8.01 -9.11 8.36
CA GLN A 39 -9.06 -8.12 8.07
C GLN A 39 -8.76 -6.70 8.62
N ASN A 40 -8.16 -6.60 9.80
CA ASN A 40 -7.80 -5.31 10.40
C ASN A 40 -6.73 -4.58 9.57
N MET A 41 -5.73 -5.32 9.07
CA MET A 41 -4.66 -4.78 8.24
C MET A 41 -5.15 -4.48 6.83
N PHE A 42 -6.00 -5.37 6.28
CA PHE A 42 -6.66 -5.14 5.00
C PHE A 42 -7.45 -3.82 5.01
N ARG A 43 -8.18 -3.52 6.09
CA ARG A 43 -8.93 -2.26 6.23
C ARG A 43 -8.04 -1.01 6.12
N LEU A 44 -6.76 -1.09 6.51
CA LEU A 44 -5.80 0.01 6.41
C LEU A 44 -5.34 0.23 4.96
N ILE A 45 -5.17 -0.85 4.20
CA ILE A 45 -4.58 -0.79 2.86
C ILE A 45 -5.59 -0.87 1.71
N LYS A 46 -6.87 -1.18 1.97
CA LYS A 46 -7.90 -1.41 0.92
C LYS A 46 -8.15 -0.25 -0.06
N LYS A 47 -7.68 0.95 0.25
CA LYS A 47 -7.80 2.14 -0.61
C LYS A 47 -6.50 2.47 -1.37
N CYS A 48 -5.43 1.72 -1.14
CA CYS A 48 -4.17 1.90 -1.86
C CYS A 48 -4.33 1.42 -3.30
N THR A 49 -3.94 2.28 -4.24
CA THR A 49 -3.85 1.95 -5.67
C THR A 49 -2.42 1.57 -6.08
N VAL A 50 -1.43 1.82 -5.21
CA VAL A 50 -0.03 1.47 -5.40
C VAL A 50 0.41 0.47 -4.34
N ALA A 51 0.99 -0.66 -4.78
CA ALA A 51 1.42 -1.76 -3.91
C ALA A 51 2.52 -1.32 -2.92
N LYS A 52 3.39 -0.40 -3.35
CA LYS A 52 4.45 0.17 -2.51
C LYS A 52 3.88 0.87 -1.29
N ASP A 53 2.85 1.69 -1.47
CA ASP A 53 2.21 2.44 -0.39
C ASP A 53 1.50 1.50 0.58
N ALA A 54 0.80 0.49 0.05
CA ALA A 54 0.20 -0.56 0.88
C ALA A 54 1.26 -1.29 1.73
N LEU A 55 2.41 -1.63 1.14
CA LEU A 55 3.50 -2.29 1.86
C LEU A 55 4.13 -1.39 2.93
N GLU A 56 4.28 -0.09 2.68
CA GLU A 56 4.80 0.87 3.63
C GLU A 56 3.88 1.08 4.84
N ILE A 57 2.56 1.13 4.61
CA ILE A 57 1.56 1.16 5.68
C ILE A 57 1.64 -0.10 6.54
N LEU A 58 1.76 -1.28 5.92
CA LEU A 58 1.90 -2.54 6.66
C LEU A 58 3.16 -2.56 7.53
N LYS A 59 4.31 -2.14 6.98
CA LYS A 59 5.57 -2.03 7.73
C LYS A 59 5.44 -1.11 8.94
N THR A 60 4.96 0.11 8.72
CA THR A 60 4.78 1.12 9.77
C THR A 60 3.83 0.61 10.86
N THR A 61 2.74 -0.08 10.47
CA THR A 61 1.79 -0.63 11.43
C THR A 61 2.42 -1.74 12.27
N GLN A 62 3.21 -2.62 11.67
CA GLN A 62 3.89 -3.69 12.40
C GLN A 62 4.98 -3.15 13.34
N GLU A 63 5.76 -2.17 12.89
CA GLU A 63 6.80 -1.48 13.68
C GLU A 63 6.20 -0.68 14.85
N GLY A 64 5.10 0.03 14.61
CA GLY A 64 4.33 0.73 15.64
C GLY A 64 3.70 -0.24 16.65
N THR A 65 3.20 -1.39 16.19
CA THR A 65 2.69 -2.45 17.08
C THR A 65 3.80 -3.04 17.95
N ALA A 66 5.02 -3.18 17.43
CA ALA A 66 6.18 -3.61 18.22
C ALA A 66 6.56 -2.57 19.29
N LYS A 67 6.56 -1.27 18.96
CA LYS A 67 6.76 -0.18 19.96
C LYS A 67 5.66 -0.15 21.03
N VAL A 68 4.39 -0.33 20.67
CA VAL A 68 3.26 -0.40 21.62
C VAL A 68 3.33 -1.66 22.50
N LYS A 69 3.87 -2.77 21.98
CA LYS A 69 4.13 -3.97 22.78
C LYS A 69 5.29 -3.75 23.77
N MET A 70 6.34 -3.02 23.37
CA MET A 70 7.43 -2.65 24.29
C MET A 70 6.99 -1.64 25.35
N SER A 71 6.12 -0.66 25.03
CA SER A 71 5.63 0.30 26.02
C SER A 71 4.75 -0.36 27.09
N ARG A 72 4.05 -1.46 26.75
CA ARG A 72 3.33 -2.29 27.73
C ARG A 72 4.26 -3.10 28.64
N LEU A 73 5.43 -3.50 28.15
CA LEU A 73 6.46 -4.19 28.94
C LEU A 73 7.22 -3.26 29.90
N GLN A 74 7.35 -1.97 29.55
CA GLN A 74 8.00 -0.96 30.40
C GLN A 74 7.11 -0.43 31.54
N ILE A 75 5.83 -0.82 31.60
CA ILE A 75 4.89 -0.44 32.66
C ILE A 75 4.79 -1.53 33.75
N LEU A 76 5.50 -2.66 33.61
CA LEU A 76 5.76 -3.61 34.70
C LEU A 76 7.10 -3.29 35.39
#